data_AF-A0A920RT86-F1
#
_entry.id   AF-A0A920RT86-F1
#
_cell.length_a   1.000
_cell.length_b   1.000
_cell.length_c   1.000
_cell.angle_alpha   90.00
_cell.angle_beta   90.00
_cell.angle_gamma   90.00
#
_symmetry.space_group_name_H-M   'P 1'
#
loop_
_entity.id
_entity.type
_entity.pdbx_description
1 polymer ?
#
loop_
_entity_poly.entity_id
_entity_poly.type
_entity_poly.pdbx_seq_one_letter_code
_entity_poly.pdbx_strand_id
1 'polypeptide(L)'
;MVYAHRKEIYDADSHMMETPDWISNYADPKIRPHLEPFVGGRKRALAEIKQAINDFESRQKDPEIFRKAKKEFMSMKHKGWNGLGAFDKKERSLANDLLGFKGQIVFPTSAFNQVIEAKDQEIFEGGVRGFK
;
A
#
# COMPACT_ATOMS: atom_id res chain seq x y z
N MET A 1 16.26 19.20 8.84
CA MET A 1 17.16 18.14 8.35
C MET A 1 16.28 17.01 7.85
N VAL A 2 16.59 16.39 6.71
CA VAL A 2 15.82 15.24 6.19
C VAL A 2 16.15 13.97 6.99
N TYR A 3 15.28 12.97 6.95
CA TYR A 3 15.42 11.73 7.71
C TYR A 3 16.71 10.98 7.36
N ALA A 4 16.94 10.75 6.07
CA ALA A 4 18.18 10.22 5.52
C ALA A 4 19.25 11.32 5.51
N HIS A 5 19.93 11.45 6.64
CA HIS A 5 20.87 12.53 6.91
C HIS A 5 22.21 12.46 6.15
N ARG A 6 22.45 11.43 5.32
CA ARG A 6 23.67 11.27 4.49
C ARG A 6 23.31 11.24 3.01
N LYS A 7 24.29 11.55 2.15
CA LYS A 7 24.09 11.63 0.70
C LYS A 7 23.66 10.30 0.06
N GLU A 8 24.12 9.17 0.60
CA GLU A 8 23.91 7.83 0.03
C GLU A 8 23.30 6.91 1.09
N ILE A 9 21.99 7.05 1.29
CA ILE A 9 21.21 6.10 2.10
C ILE A 9 20.12 5.53 1.19
N TYR A 10 20.05 4.20 1.14
CA TYR A 10 19.01 3.46 0.44
C TYR A 10 18.13 2.78 1.49
N ASP A 11 16.83 2.79 1.29
CA ASP A 11 15.88 2.12 2.16
C ASP A 11 15.77 0.65 1.76
N ALA A 12 16.29 -0.24 2.59
CA ALA A 12 16.28 -1.67 2.30
C ALA A 12 14.94 -2.34 2.62
N ASP A 13 14.03 -1.65 3.31
CA ASP A 13 12.78 -2.23 3.79
C ASP A 13 11.68 -1.17 3.89
N SER A 14 11.03 -0.91 2.76
CA SER A 14 9.86 -0.06 2.71
C SER A 14 8.65 -0.86 2.27
N HIS A 15 7.45 -0.44 2.71
CA HIS A 15 6.23 -1.14 2.37
C HIS A 15 5.17 -0.22 1.80
N MET A 16 4.43 -0.69 0.79
CA MET A 16 3.19 -0.06 0.33
C MET A 16 1.97 -0.60 1.08
N MET A 17 0.87 0.12 1.02
CA MET A 17 -0.37 -0.26 1.69
C MET A 17 -1.41 -0.59 0.63
N GLU A 18 -1.75 -1.87 0.53
CA GLU A 18 -2.56 -2.38 -0.57
C GLU A 18 -4.06 -2.17 -0.31
N THR A 19 -4.86 -2.27 -1.39
CA THR A 19 -6.31 -2.36 -1.26
C THR A 19 -6.71 -3.74 -0.73
N PRO A 20 -7.84 -3.87 -0.01
CA PRO A 20 -8.23 -5.12 0.65
C PRO A 20 -8.28 -6.33 -0.29
N ASP A 21 -8.57 -6.07 -1.57
CA ASP A 21 -8.77 -7.00 -2.69
C ASP A 21 -7.56 -7.08 -3.65
N TRP A 22 -6.39 -6.60 -3.23
CA TRP A 22 -5.21 -6.48 -4.11
C TRP A 22 -4.88 -7.73 -4.92
N ILE A 23 -4.63 -8.89 -4.29
CA ILE A 23 -4.33 -10.13 -5.02
C ILE A 23 -5.52 -10.56 -5.89
N SER A 24 -6.75 -10.45 -5.38
CA SER A 24 -7.98 -10.75 -6.12
C SER A 24 -8.09 -9.99 -7.46
N ASN A 25 -7.56 -8.77 -7.54
CA ASN A 25 -7.59 -7.96 -8.77
C ASN A 25 -6.62 -8.44 -9.87
N TYR A 26 -5.63 -9.26 -9.53
CA TYR A 26 -4.66 -9.81 -10.49
C TYR A 26 -4.79 -11.33 -10.66
N ALA A 27 -5.38 -12.00 -9.67
CA ALA A 27 -5.52 -13.45 -9.63
C ALA A 27 -6.31 -14.04 -10.82
N ASP A 28 -6.02 -15.31 -11.13
CA ASP A 28 -6.78 -16.07 -12.12
C ASP A 28 -8.28 -16.09 -11.74
N PRO A 29 -9.20 -15.86 -12.70
CA PRO A 29 -10.64 -15.89 -12.44
C PRO A 29 -11.14 -17.15 -11.73
N LYS A 30 -10.44 -18.28 -11.87
CA LYS A 30 -10.78 -19.54 -11.18
C LYS A 30 -10.55 -19.48 -9.67
N ILE A 31 -9.48 -18.83 -9.23
CA ILE A 31 -9.15 -18.75 -7.80
C ILE A 31 -9.76 -17.50 -7.13
N ARG A 32 -10.05 -16.45 -7.91
CA ARG A 32 -10.56 -15.17 -7.42
C ARG A 32 -11.75 -15.28 -6.46
N PRO A 33 -12.78 -16.13 -6.71
CA PRO A 33 -13.93 -16.27 -5.81
C PRO A 33 -13.57 -16.88 -4.44
N HIS A 34 -12.39 -17.47 -4.32
CA HIS A 34 -11.91 -18.12 -3.10
C HIS A 34 -10.98 -17.21 -2.27
N LEU A 35 -10.66 -16.01 -2.78
CA LEU A 35 -9.79 -15.05 -2.09
C LEU A 35 -10.64 -14.07 -1.27
N GLU A 36 -10.50 -14.16 0.05
CA GLU A 36 -11.08 -13.18 0.97
C GLU A 36 -10.23 -11.91 1.04
N PRO A 37 -10.82 -10.73 1.34
CA PRO A 37 -10.04 -9.53 1.59
C PRO A 37 -9.05 -9.74 2.74
N PHE A 38 -7.84 -9.15 2.67
CA PHE A 38 -6.79 -9.41 3.67
C PHE A 38 -7.15 -9.01 5.12
N VAL A 39 -8.20 -8.19 5.31
CA VAL A 39 -8.72 -7.84 6.63
C VAL A 39 -9.83 -8.78 7.12
N GLY A 40 -10.14 -9.87 6.43
CA GLY A 40 -11.02 -10.95 6.91
C GLY A 40 -12.37 -10.48 7.46
N GLY A 41 -13.22 -9.89 6.62
CA GLY A 41 -14.57 -9.46 7.01
C GLY A 41 -14.66 -8.35 8.09
N ARG A 42 -13.54 -7.85 8.61
CA ARG A 42 -13.49 -6.79 9.63
C ARG A 42 -14.01 -5.46 9.06
N LYS A 43 -15.32 -5.23 9.17
CA LYS A 43 -16.05 -4.08 8.60
C LYS A 43 -15.42 -2.72 8.93
N ARG A 44 -14.93 -2.54 10.17
CA ARG A 44 -14.28 -1.31 10.60
C ARG A 44 -12.98 -1.05 9.82
N ALA A 45 -12.13 -2.06 9.69
CA ALA A 45 -10.88 -1.94 8.93
C ALA A 45 -11.15 -1.66 7.45
N LEU A 46 -12.15 -2.33 6.86
CA LEU A 46 -12.58 -2.06 5.48
C LEU A 46 -13.05 -0.60 5.31
N ALA A 47 -13.80 -0.06 6.27
CA ALA A 47 -14.26 1.33 6.23
C ALA A 47 -13.09 2.33 6.35
N GLU A 48 -12.11 2.05 7.23
CA GLU A 48 -10.91 2.88 7.39
C GLU A 48 -10.06 2.89 6.12
N ILE A 49 -9.85 1.74 5.47
CA ILE A 49 -9.11 1.65 4.20
C ILE A 49 -9.87 2.37 3.09
N LYS A 50 -11.21 2.20 3.01
CA LYS A 50 -12.04 2.92 2.04
C LYS A 50 -11.93 4.43 2.22
N GLN A 51 -11.93 4.94 3.45
CA GLN A 51 -11.72 6.36 3.71
C GLN A 51 -10.32 6.81 3.26
N ALA A 52 -9.28 6.03 3.55
CA ALA A 52 -7.93 6.36 3.11
C ALA A 52 -7.77 6.41 1.58
N ILE A 53 -8.48 5.53 0.86
CA ILE A 53 -8.55 5.55 -0.61
C ILE A 53 -9.28 6.81 -1.09
N ASN A 54 -10.41 7.18 -0.47
CA ASN A 54 -11.10 8.43 -0.81
C ASN A 54 -10.21 9.66 -0.58
N ASP A 55 -9.50 9.72 0.56
CA ASP A 55 -8.57 10.80 0.88
C ASP A 55 -7.40 10.85 -0.12
N PHE A 56 -6.97 9.68 -0.62
CA PHE A 56 -6.03 9.58 -1.73
C PHE A 56 -6.60 10.16 -3.02
N GLU A 57 -7.78 9.73 -3.44
CA GLU A 57 -8.40 10.27 -4.65
C GLU A 57 -8.65 11.78 -4.57
N SER A 58 -9.04 12.29 -3.41
CA SER A 58 -9.23 13.73 -3.18
C SER A 58 -7.93 14.50 -3.38
N ARG A 59 -6.81 14.05 -2.79
CA ARG A 59 -5.52 14.74 -2.99
C ARG A 59 -4.94 14.56 -4.39
N GLN A 60 -5.35 13.54 -5.14
CA GLN A 60 -4.98 13.46 -6.57
C GLN A 60 -5.72 14.49 -7.44
N LYS A 61 -6.88 14.97 -7.00
CA LYS A 61 -7.73 15.92 -7.74
C LYS A 61 -7.55 17.37 -7.29
N ASP A 62 -7.10 17.59 -6.05
CA ASP A 62 -6.96 18.91 -5.43
C ASP A 62 -5.51 19.21 -5.02
N PRO A 63 -4.83 20.16 -5.69
CA PRO A 63 -3.46 20.57 -5.36
C PRO A 63 -3.27 21.10 -3.94
N GLU A 64 -4.27 21.73 -3.32
CA GLU A 64 -4.16 22.26 -1.96
C GLU A 64 -4.21 21.14 -0.92
N ILE A 65 -5.08 20.15 -1.12
CA ILE A 65 -5.11 18.94 -0.27
C ILE A 65 -3.77 18.20 -0.40
N PHE A 66 -3.25 18.05 -1.63
CA PHE A 66 -1.94 17.45 -1.85
C PHE A 66 -0.82 18.22 -1.16
N ARG A 67 -0.77 19.54 -1.29
CA ARG A 67 0.24 20.40 -0.66
C ARG A 67 0.21 20.27 0.86
N LYS A 68 -0.99 20.18 1.46
CA LYS A 68 -1.16 19.94 2.89
C LYS A 68 -0.64 18.56 3.30
N ALA A 69 -1.04 17.50 2.59
CA ALA A 69 -0.57 16.14 2.86
C ALA A 69 0.96 16.04 2.73
N LYS A 70 1.55 16.67 1.71
CA LYS A 70 3.00 16.76 1.53
C LYS A 70 3.70 17.47 2.69
N LYS A 71 3.13 18.55 3.22
CA LYS A 71 3.68 19.27 4.38
C LYS A 71 3.58 18.46 5.67
N GLU A 72 2.50 17.70 5.83
CA GLU A 72 2.16 16.94 7.04
C GLU A 72 2.58 15.46 6.96
N PHE A 73 3.35 15.05 5.95
CA PHE A 73 3.56 13.64 5.59
C PHE A 73 4.20 12.76 6.68
N MET A 74 4.97 13.36 7.59
CA MET A 74 5.58 12.67 8.74
C MET A 74 4.69 12.64 9.99
N SER A 75 3.51 13.28 9.96
CA SER A 75 2.60 13.29 11.09
C SER A 75 1.85 11.97 11.22
N MET A 76 1.35 11.67 12.43
CA MET A 76 0.56 10.46 12.69
C MET A 76 -0.72 10.36 11.84
N LYS A 77 -1.23 11.48 11.34
CA LYS A 77 -2.38 11.52 10.43
C LYS A 77 -2.05 10.88 9.06
N HIS A 78 -0.80 10.94 8.62
CA HIS A 78 -0.32 10.45 7.33
C HIS A 78 0.54 9.20 7.49
N LYS A 79 0.05 8.25 8.30
CA LYS A 79 0.69 6.94 8.52
C LYS A 79 -0.17 5.80 7.97
N GLY A 80 0.45 4.67 7.65
CA GLY A 80 -0.24 3.50 7.13
C GLY A 80 -0.96 3.83 5.82
N TRP A 81 -2.22 3.39 5.67
CA TRP A 81 -3.02 3.65 4.46
C TRP A 81 -3.21 5.14 4.15
N ASN A 82 -3.12 6.03 5.15
CA ASN A 82 -3.24 7.47 4.95
C ASN A 82 -1.91 8.15 4.54
N GLY A 83 -0.84 7.37 4.43
CA GLY A 83 0.49 7.86 4.10
C GLY A 83 0.60 8.35 2.66
N LEU A 84 1.47 9.34 2.46
CA LEU A 84 1.91 9.75 1.14
C LEU A 84 2.66 8.57 0.50
N GLY A 85 2.16 8.06 -0.63
CA GLY A 85 2.75 6.90 -1.29
C GLY A 85 2.27 5.54 -0.76
N ALA A 86 1.16 5.52 -0.02
CA ALA A 86 0.48 4.29 0.37
C ALA A 86 0.00 3.49 -0.85
N PHE A 87 -0.68 4.15 -1.80
CA PHE A 87 -1.38 3.51 -2.92
C PHE A 87 -0.79 3.80 -4.31
N ASP A 88 0.05 4.83 -4.45
CA ASP A 88 0.54 5.27 -5.76
C ASP A 88 2.06 5.38 -5.82
N LYS A 89 2.61 4.97 -6.96
CA LYS A 89 4.06 4.97 -7.23
C LYS A 89 4.63 6.39 -7.23
N LYS A 90 3.93 7.39 -7.78
CA LYS A 90 4.47 8.76 -7.86
C LYS A 90 4.51 9.38 -6.47
N GLU A 91 3.46 9.23 -5.67
CA GLU A 91 3.48 9.67 -4.27
C GLU A 91 4.56 8.93 -3.45
N ARG A 92 4.79 7.63 -3.72
CA ARG A 92 5.84 6.83 -3.06
C ARG A 92 7.24 7.33 -3.39
N SER A 93 7.52 7.62 -4.66
CA SER A 93 8.80 8.24 -5.06
C SER A 93 8.97 9.59 -4.38
N LEU A 94 7.92 10.42 -4.34
CA LEU A 94 7.97 11.71 -3.65
C LEU A 94 8.25 11.57 -2.14
N ALA A 95 7.57 10.65 -1.46
CA ALA A 95 7.81 10.40 -0.04
C ALA A 95 9.27 9.98 0.23
N ASN A 96 9.81 9.11 -0.62
CA ASN A 96 11.20 8.67 -0.56
C ASN A 96 12.19 9.84 -0.74
N ASP A 97 11.93 10.73 -1.71
CA ASP A 97 12.73 11.94 -1.94
C ASP A 97 12.66 12.92 -0.75
N LEU A 98 11.47 13.11 -0.16
CA LEU A 98 11.27 13.97 1.00
C LEU A 98 11.99 13.44 2.25
N LEU A 99 12.03 12.12 2.40
CA LEU A 99 12.82 11.46 3.45
C LEU A 99 14.33 11.54 3.16
N GLY A 100 14.73 11.72 1.90
CA GLY A 100 16.12 11.91 1.48
C GLY A 100 16.82 10.63 1.03
N PHE A 101 16.09 9.55 0.80
CA PHE A 101 16.67 8.28 0.35
C PHE A 101 17.01 8.31 -1.15
N LYS A 102 18.05 7.59 -1.55
CA LYS A 102 18.48 7.46 -2.96
C LYS A 102 17.78 6.37 -3.74
N GLY A 103 17.13 5.46 -3.05
CA GLY A 103 16.36 4.37 -3.61
C GLY A 103 15.77 3.55 -2.47
N GLN A 104 14.86 2.65 -2.84
CA GLN A 104 14.18 1.80 -1.88
C GLN A 104 13.86 0.44 -2.49
N ILE A 105 13.78 -0.58 -1.65
CA ILE A 105 13.10 -1.84 -1.96
C ILE A 105 11.71 -1.74 -1.34
N VAL A 106 10.68 -2.06 -2.14
CA VAL A 106 9.27 -1.98 -1.71
C VAL A 106 8.67 -3.37 -1.60
N PHE A 107 8.15 -3.69 -0.42
CA PHE A 107 7.47 -4.94 -0.11
C PHE A 107 5.96 -4.76 0.07
N PRO A 108 5.18 -5.82 -0.14
CA PRO A 108 3.79 -5.89 0.31
C PRO A 108 3.68 -5.77 1.84
N THR A 109 2.62 -5.16 2.35
CA THR A 109 2.29 -5.15 3.79
C THR A 109 1.33 -6.29 4.12
N SER A 110 0.15 -6.27 3.50
CA SER A 110 -0.96 -7.16 3.88
C SER A 110 -1.43 -8.05 2.73
N ALA A 111 -0.96 -7.83 1.49
CA ALA A 111 -1.48 -8.53 0.33
C ALA A 111 -1.47 -10.06 0.50
N PHE A 112 -0.38 -10.63 1.01
CA PHE A 112 -0.22 -12.07 1.15
C PHE A 112 -1.18 -12.72 2.15
N ASN A 113 -1.83 -11.97 3.03
CA ASN A 113 -2.84 -12.53 3.92
C ASN A 113 -4.06 -13.06 3.14
N GLN A 114 -4.29 -12.63 1.89
CA GLN A 114 -5.37 -13.19 1.05
C GLN A 114 -5.11 -14.65 0.64
N VAL A 115 -3.86 -15.11 0.71
CA VAL A 115 -3.45 -16.43 0.19
C VAL A 115 -2.78 -17.30 1.24
N ILE A 116 -2.11 -16.72 2.24
CA ILE A 116 -1.32 -17.49 3.23
C ILE A 116 -2.17 -18.40 4.12
N GLU A 117 -3.45 -18.07 4.30
CA GLU A 117 -4.40 -18.88 5.08
C GLU A 117 -5.20 -19.86 4.19
N ALA A 118 -4.91 -19.90 2.88
CA ALA A 118 -5.58 -20.84 1.98
C ALA A 118 -5.27 -22.29 2.39
N LYS A 119 -6.32 -23.06 2.64
CA LYS A 119 -6.21 -24.50 2.96
C LYS A 119 -6.03 -25.36 1.72
N ASP A 120 -6.43 -24.85 0.57
CA ASP A 120 -6.32 -25.51 -0.72
C ASP A 120 -5.01 -25.10 -1.41
N GLN A 121 -4.21 -26.09 -1.78
CA GLN A 121 -2.89 -25.89 -2.39
C GLN A 121 -2.98 -25.19 -3.76
N GLU A 122 -4.04 -25.45 -4.54
CA GLU A 122 -4.25 -24.81 -5.83
C GLU A 122 -4.54 -23.31 -5.65
N ILE A 123 -5.30 -22.96 -4.61
CA ILE A 123 -5.57 -21.56 -4.25
C ILE A 123 -4.30 -20.87 -3.75
N PHE A 124 -3.51 -21.52 -2.89
CA PHE A 124 -2.24 -20.98 -2.41
C PHE A 124 -1.25 -20.74 -3.56
N GLU A 125 -0.96 -21.76 -4.37
CA GLU A 125 -0.03 -21.64 -5.49
C GLU A 125 -0.52 -20.68 -6.56
N GLY A 126 -1.82 -20.71 -6.86
CA GLY A 126 -2.44 -19.79 -7.79
C GLY A 126 -2.33 -18.33 -7.33
N GLY A 127 -2.47 -18.08 -6.02
CA GLY A 127 -2.30 -16.76 -5.44
C GLY A 127 -0.86 -16.24 -5.48
N VAL A 128 0.12 -17.13 -5.36
CA VAL A 128 1.56 -16.79 -5.48
C VAL A 128 1.96 -16.56 -6.94
N ARG A 129 1.45 -17.37 -7.88
CA ARG A 129 1.76 -17.26 -9.32
C ARG A 129 0.92 -16.20 -10.04
N GLY A 130 -0.19 -15.77 -9.44
CA GLY A 130 -1.29 -15.05 -10.09
C GLY A 130 -1.00 -13.61 -10.53
N PHE A 131 0.24 -13.14 -10.49
CA PHE A 131 0.59 -11.85 -11.07
C PHE A 131 0.84 -12.02 -12.58
N LYS A 132 -0.23 -12.00 -13.38
CA LYS A 132 -0.15 -11.88 -14.83
C LYS A 132 -0.23 -10.42 -15.29
#